data_AF-A0A3L6ZNB6-F1
#
_entry.id   AF-A0A3L6ZNB6-F1
#
_cell.length_a   1.000
_cell.length_b   1.000
_cell.length_c   1.000
_cell.angle_alpha   90.00
_cell.angle_beta   90.00
_cell.angle_gamma   90.00
#
_symmetry.space_group_name_H-M   'P 1'
#
loop_
_entity.id
_entity.type
_entity.pdbx_description
1 polymer ?
#
loop_
_entity_poly.entity_id
_entity_poly.type
_entity_poly.pdbx_seq_one_letter_code
_entity_poly.pdbx_strand_id
1 'polypeptide(L)'
;MEFQTDPLESWHDAPIRYLTQQLKELSSGATYDDANAVMDDESAVYLLWSTFDRTDRLLEVVEEQPEAMNYAVALRDALEEFPVLVSARRSEELLHLAERMDSICQQWIDILRISRKHDPDVEDLLRSLKQEHVQARIMRENRNQQRYANEEAQANLLVAKEAAREAQKSAGITGSAKFSEYFGNYADSELRTANYFRLATIAVIIGAITIAFTRAPESTDSLTTLAYRLAVLAGVAALGTYLGRQAGHHRRLGAWARGLEVQTKSFPAFMSPVTDDATRNTIYETFSRRVLSAPPEAAKSAQTDANPMLESVVAALVKRGE
;
A
#
# COMPACT_ATOMS: atom_id res chain seq x y z
N MET A 1 -9.61 45.32 78.56
CA MET A 1 -10.25 45.26 77.23
C MET A 1 -9.13 45.30 76.23
N GLU A 2 -8.71 44.13 75.81
CA GLU A 2 -7.63 43.90 74.86
C GLU A 2 -8.32 43.72 73.50
N PHE A 3 -8.13 44.68 72.59
CA PHE A 3 -8.73 44.62 71.27
C PHE A 3 -8.02 43.53 70.46
N GLN A 4 -8.72 42.41 70.29
CA GLN A 4 -8.37 41.36 69.35
C GLN A 4 -8.50 41.95 67.94
N THR A 5 -7.38 42.32 67.33
CA THR A 5 -7.34 42.77 65.93
C THR A 5 -7.81 41.63 65.04
N ASP A 6 -8.77 41.92 64.18
CA ASP A 6 -9.42 41.00 63.25
C ASP A 6 -8.35 40.38 62.32
N PRO A 7 -8.21 39.03 62.23
CA PRO A 7 -7.19 38.39 61.41
C PRO A 7 -7.31 38.74 59.93
N LEU A 8 -8.47 39.24 59.48
CA LEU A 8 -8.76 39.57 58.09
C LEU A 8 -8.09 40.87 57.59
N GLU A 9 -7.68 41.79 58.47
CA GLU A 9 -7.01 43.03 58.02
C GLU A 9 -5.57 42.81 57.52
N SER A 10 -4.93 41.68 57.86
CA SER A 10 -3.59 41.33 57.35
C SER A 10 -3.58 40.65 55.97
N TRP A 11 -4.77 40.35 55.42
CA TRP A 11 -4.92 39.59 54.18
C TRP A 11 -5.19 40.46 52.94
N HIS A 12 -5.31 41.79 53.08
CA HIS A 12 -5.76 42.60 51.96
C HIS A 12 -4.67 43.00 50.96
N ASP A 13 -3.39 43.11 51.38
CA ASP A 13 -2.28 43.51 50.48
C ASP A 13 -1.22 42.41 50.23
N ALA A 14 -1.12 41.40 51.10
CA ALA A 14 -0.08 40.37 51.01
C ALA A 14 -0.34 39.24 49.99
N PRO A 15 -1.58 38.76 49.78
CA PRO A 15 -1.81 37.57 48.95
C PRO A 15 -1.55 37.84 47.47
N ILE A 16 -1.95 38.99 46.94
CA ILE A 16 -1.83 39.27 45.50
C ILE A 16 -0.36 39.40 45.12
N ARG A 17 0.43 40.18 45.87
CA ARG A 17 1.88 40.30 45.63
C ARG A 17 2.62 38.97 45.76
N TYR A 18 2.22 38.15 46.74
CA TYR A 18 2.78 36.81 46.90
C TYR A 18 2.44 35.89 45.72
N LEU A 19 1.20 35.96 45.22
CA LEU A 19 0.75 35.20 44.04
C LEU A 19 1.44 35.65 42.76
N THR A 20 1.55 36.96 42.52
CA THR A 20 2.29 37.51 41.38
C THR A 20 3.76 37.09 41.43
N GLN A 21 4.37 37.05 42.62
CA GLN A 21 5.74 36.60 42.78
C GLN A 21 5.91 35.11 42.52
N GLN A 22 5.01 34.25 43.04
CA GLN A 22 5.04 32.82 42.73
C GLN A 22 4.80 32.53 41.24
N LEU A 23 3.94 33.31 40.59
CA LEU A 23 3.70 33.26 39.15
C LEU A 23 4.94 33.61 38.32
N LYS A 24 5.67 34.66 38.72
CA LYS A 24 6.97 35.03 38.14
C LYS A 24 8.02 33.94 38.35
N GLU A 25 8.07 33.34 39.52
CA GLU A 25 9.00 32.26 39.82
C GLU A 25 8.68 31.00 38.99
N LEU A 26 7.40 30.62 38.89
CA LEU A 26 6.93 29.50 38.06
C LEU A 26 7.15 29.72 36.57
N SER A 27 6.91 30.92 36.04
CA SER A 27 7.16 31.25 34.63
C SER A 27 8.65 31.38 34.31
N SER A 28 9.47 31.78 35.28
CA SER A 28 10.93 31.85 35.11
C SER A 28 11.62 30.48 35.11
N GLY A 29 11.00 29.47 35.73
CA GLY A 29 11.55 28.12 35.86
C GLY A 29 11.24 27.18 34.68
N ALA A 30 10.20 27.46 33.90
CA ALA A 30 9.83 26.70 32.71
C ALA A 30 9.92 27.60 31.47
N THR A 31 10.95 27.44 30.66
CA THR A 31 11.12 28.29 29.48
C THR A 31 10.14 27.90 28.37
N TYR A 32 9.80 28.85 27.49
CA TYR A 32 9.04 28.57 26.26
C TYR A 32 9.66 27.41 25.47
N ASP A 33 11.00 27.36 25.41
CA ASP A 33 11.75 26.31 24.73
C ASP A 33 11.60 24.94 25.40
N ASP A 34 11.52 24.87 26.74
CA ASP A 34 11.26 23.62 27.45
C ASP A 34 9.85 23.08 27.17
N ALA A 35 8.84 23.95 27.11
CA ALA A 35 7.49 23.57 26.75
C ALA A 35 7.39 23.14 25.28
N ASN A 36 8.10 23.82 24.38
CA ASN A 36 8.14 23.50 22.95
C ASN A 36 8.92 22.20 22.66
N ALA A 37 9.91 21.85 23.48
CA ALA A 37 10.64 20.57 23.36
C ALA A 37 9.83 19.36 23.88
N VAL A 38 8.80 19.61 24.69
CA VAL A 38 7.96 18.59 25.32
C VAL A 38 6.68 18.35 24.52
N MET A 39 6.14 19.39 23.89
CA MET A 39 4.94 19.32 23.08
C MET A 39 5.33 19.37 21.59
N ASP A 40 5.02 18.33 20.81
CA ASP A 40 5.12 18.32 19.33
C ASP A 40 4.13 19.32 18.66
N ASP A 41 3.57 20.26 19.42
CA ASP A 41 2.43 21.07 19.08
C ASP A 41 2.61 22.50 19.60
N GLU A 42 3.30 23.31 18.79
CA GLU A 42 3.57 24.73 19.04
C GLU A 42 2.30 25.54 19.39
N SER A 43 1.13 25.11 18.88
CA SER A 43 -0.13 25.82 19.09
C SER A 43 -0.64 25.69 20.53
N ALA A 44 -0.41 24.53 21.17
CA ALA A 44 -0.79 24.32 22.56
C ALA A 44 0.14 25.06 23.51
N VAL A 45 1.44 25.09 23.22
CA VAL A 45 2.44 25.87 23.98
C VAL A 45 2.12 27.37 23.90
N TYR A 46 1.81 27.87 22.70
CA TYR A 46 1.42 29.26 22.49
C TYR A 46 0.12 29.62 23.24
N LEU A 47 -0.90 28.76 23.18
CA LEU A 47 -2.14 28.94 23.93
C LEU A 47 -1.86 29.06 25.42
N LEU A 48 -1.05 28.15 25.97
CA LEU A 48 -0.71 28.14 27.39
C LEU A 48 0.06 29.40 27.80
N TRP A 49 1.13 29.75 27.09
CA TRP A 49 1.92 30.95 27.35
C TRP A 49 1.12 32.24 27.22
N SER A 50 0.27 32.35 26.19
CA SER A 50 -0.62 33.51 26.05
C SER A 50 -1.61 33.61 27.21
N THR A 51 -2.05 32.48 27.78
CA THR A 51 -3.00 32.52 28.90
C THR A 51 -2.29 32.91 30.19
N PHE A 52 -1.04 32.48 30.39
CA PHE A 52 -0.17 32.94 31.46
C PHE A 52 0.07 34.45 31.42
N ASP A 53 0.54 34.99 30.29
CA ASP A 53 0.81 36.43 30.11
C ASP A 53 -0.47 37.27 30.29
N ARG A 54 -1.61 36.79 29.77
CA ARG A 54 -2.90 37.45 30.00
C ARG A 54 -3.24 37.55 31.47
N THR A 55 -2.94 36.51 32.25
CA THR A 55 -3.35 36.52 33.64
C THR A 55 -2.41 37.26 34.57
N ASP A 56 -1.12 37.28 34.25
CA ASP A 56 -0.17 38.16 34.94
C ASP A 56 -0.61 39.64 34.81
N ARG A 57 -0.96 40.07 33.59
CA ARG A 57 -1.48 41.43 33.33
C ARG A 57 -2.81 41.72 34.01
N LEU A 58 -3.69 40.72 34.10
CA LEU A 58 -4.98 40.86 34.79
C LEU A 58 -4.79 41.02 36.30
N LEU A 59 -3.85 40.30 36.90
CA LEU A 59 -3.53 40.41 38.33
C LEU A 59 -2.98 41.80 38.70
N GLU A 60 -2.19 42.42 37.82
CA GLU A 60 -1.68 43.80 38.04
C GLU A 60 -2.80 44.84 38.14
N VAL A 61 -3.88 44.67 37.36
CA VAL A 61 -5.04 45.59 37.37
C VAL A 61 -5.98 45.33 38.55
N VAL A 62 -5.93 44.15 39.14
CA VAL A 62 -6.92 43.67 40.12
C VAL A 62 -6.54 43.88 41.58
N GLU A 63 -5.32 44.33 41.87
CA GLU A 63 -4.88 44.61 43.26
C GLU A 63 -5.88 45.48 44.05
N GLU A 64 -6.79 46.18 43.36
CA GLU A 64 -7.83 47.05 43.93
C GLU A 64 -9.24 46.44 44.10
N GLN A 65 -9.55 45.19 43.68
CA GLN A 65 -10.92 44.63 43.73
C GLN A 65 -11.07 43.28 44.47
N PRO A 66 -11.86 43.20 45.57
CA PRO A 66 -12.02 41.97 46.38
C PRO A 66 -12.61 40.76 45.65
N GLU A 67 -13.52 40.98 44.69
CA GLU A 67 -14.20 39.91 43.95
C GLU A 67 -13.24 39.13 43.05
N ALA A 68 -12.13 39.74 42.66
CA ALA A 68 -11.13 39.13 41.80
C ALA A 68 -10.18 38.18 42.55
N MET A 69 -10.20 38.19 43.89
CA MET A 69 -9.44 37.25 44.72
C MET A 69 -9.86 35.79 44.48
N ASN A 70 -11.17 35.52 44.36
CA ASN A 70 -11.68 34.15 44.13
C ASN A 70 -11.15 33.54 42.83
N TYR A 71 -10.99 34.38 41.81
CA TYR A 71 -10.49 33.91 40.53
C TYR A 71 -8.97 33.87 40.47
N ALA A 72 -8.27 34.75 41.18
CA ALA A 72 -6.82 34.65 41.35
C ALA A 72 -6.44 33.30 41.99
N VAL A 73 -7.23 32.82 42.95
CA VAL A 73 -7.08 31.49 43.54
C VAL A 73 -7.33 30.38 42.52
N ALA A 74 -8.45 30.42 41.80
CA ALA A 74 -8.76 29.40 40.77
C ALA A 74 -7.70 29.33 39.67
N LEU A 75 -7.09 30.48 39.36
CA LEU A 75 -6.01 30.55 38.41
C LEU A 75 -4.71 30.02 38.98
N ARG A 76 -4.33 30.39 40.22
CA ARG A 76 -3.18 29.82 40.92
C ARG A 76 -3.23 28.30 40.92
N ASP A 77 -4.37 27.73 41.28
CA ASP A 77 -4.55 26.27 41.32
C ASP A 77 -4.34 25.64 39.93
N ALA A 78 -4.78 26.31 38.85
CA ALA A 78 -4.51 25.87 37.48
C ALA A 78 -3.01 25.97 37.11
N LEU A 79 -2.31 26.99 37.60
CA LEU A 79 -0.89 27.22 37.33
C LEU A 79 0.01 26.25 38.11
N GLU A 80 -0.40 25.83 39.31
CA GLU A 80 0.29 24.81 40.10
C GLU A 80 0.25 23.43 39.43
N GLU A 81 -0.82 23.13 38.69
CA GLU A 81 -0.94 21.90 37.90
C GLU A 81 -0.01 21.89 36.67
N PHE A 82 0.36 23.08 36.14
CA PHE A 82 1.06 23.19 34.85
C PHE A 82 2.44 22.51 34.80
N PRO A 83 3.38 22.74 35.75
CA PRO A 83 4.70 22.09 35.72
C PRO A 83 4.61 20.56 35.80
N VAL A 84 3.61 20.05 36.53
CA VAL A 84 3.35 18.61 36.67
C VAL A 84 2.90 18.03 35.33
N LEU A 85 2.00 18.70 34.62
CA LEU A 85 1.50 18.25 33.34
C LEU A 85 2.55 18.33 32.22
N VAL A 86 3.36 19.40 32.21
CA VAL A 86 4.48 19.57 31.26
C VAL A 86 5.53 18.48 31.46
N SER A 87 5.99 18.27 32.70
CA SER A 87 6.97 17.23 33.00
C SER A 87 6.46 15.81 32.70
N ALA A 88 5.15 15.59 32.77
CA ALA A 88 4.51 14.32 32.45
C ALA A 88 4.28 14.07 30.94
N ARG A 89 4.55 15.05 30.05
CA ARG A 89 4.31 14.95 28.59
C ARG A 89 2.86 14.57 28.22
N ARG A 90 1.87 15.01 29.00
CA ARG A 90 0.45 14.65 28.78
C ARG A 90 -0.25 15.72 27.95
N SER A 91 -0.15 15.61 26.62
CA SER A 91 -0.68 16.61 25.70
C SER A 91 -2.19 16.85 25.79
N GLU A 92 -3.00 15.82 26.08
CA GLU A 92 -4.45 15.97 26.27
C GLU A 92 -4.80 16.72 27.57
N GLU A 93 -4.10 16.41 28.67
CA GLU A 93 -4.33 17.07 29.96
C GLU A 93 -3.88 18.55 29.91
N LEU A 94 -2.78 18.84 29.21
CA LEU A 94 -2.33 20.22 28.94
C LEU A 94 -3.35 21.02 28.13
N LEU A 95 -4.02 20.38 27.16
CA LEU A 95 -5.07 21.02 26.38
C LEU A 95 -6.29 21.36 27.25
N HIS A 96 -6.73 20.42 28.09
CA HIS A 96 -7.82 20.66 29.03
C HIS A 96 -7.48 21.75 30.05
N LEU A 97 -6.24 21.82 30.52
CA LEU A 97 -5.79 22.91 31.38
C LEU A 97 -5.86 24.26 30.65
N ALA A 98 -5.40 24.33 29.40
CA ALA A 98 -5.48 25.56 28.59
C ALA A 98 -6.94 25.98 28.30
N GLU A 99 -7.85 25.03 28.10
CA GLU A 99 -9.29 25.30 27.99
C GLU A 99 -9.88 25.86 29.29
N ARG A 100 -9.51 25.27 30.44
CA ARG A 100 -9.92 25.73 31.78
C ARG A 100 -9.42 27.15 32.05
N MET A 101 -8.16 27.44 31.75
CA MET A 101 -7.57 28.78 31.94
C MET A 101 -8.21 29.83 31.03
N ASP A 102 -8.50 29.51 29.77
CA ASP A 102 -9.18 30.44 28.85
C ASP A 102 -10.63 30.73 29.27
N SER A 103 -11.33 29.74 29.84
CA SER A 103 -12.65 29.92 30.46
C SER A 103 -12.59 30.89 31.65
N ILE A 104 -11.59 30.73 32.53
CA ILE A 104 -11.36 31.64 33.66
C ILE A 104 -11.07 33.06 33.14
N CYS A 105 -10.21 33.20 32.13
CA CYS A 105 -9.90 34.50 31.52
C CYS A 105 -11.15 35.18 30.94
N GLN A 106 -12.08 34.43 30.35
CA GLN A 106 -13.32 35.02 29.84
C GLN A 106 -14.26 35.52 30.94
N GLN A 107 -14.38 34.76 32.03
CA GLN A 107 -15.16 35.20 33.19
C GLN A 107 -14.61 36.52 33.74
N TRP A 108 -13.28 36.70 33.76
CA TRP A 108 -12.64 37.97 34.13
C TRP A 108 -12.93 39.11 33.17
N ILE A 109 -12.80 38.86 31.86
CA ILE A 109 -13.07 39.88 30.84
C ILE A 109 -14.50 40.42 31.00
N ASP A 110 -15.46 39.53 31.28
CA ASP A 110 -16.85 39.92 31.50
C ASP A 110 -17.05 40.72 32.79
N ILE A 111 -16.34 40.41 33.88
CA ILE A 111 -16.37 41.18 35.14
C ILE A 111 -15.75 42.57 34.97
N LEU A 112 -14.57 42.66 34.35
CA LEU A 112 -13.90 43.94 34.07
C LEU A 112 -14.76 44.84 33.18
N ARG A 113 -15.56 44.24 32.28
CA ARG A 113 -16.52 44.97 31.45
C ARG A 113 -17.65 45.62 32.26
N ILE A 114 -18.01 45.04 33.40
CA ILE A 114 -19.02 45.57 34.33
C ILE A 114 -18.41 46.66 35.22
N SER A 115 -17.14 46.51 35.62
CA SER A 115 -16.40 47.42 36.51
C SER A 115 -15.92 48.74 35.84
N ARG A 116 -16.44 49.07 34.65
CA ARG A 116 -16.00 50.05 33.63
C ARG A 116 -15.89 51.54 34.03
N LYS A 117 -15.76 51.89 35.31
CA LYS A 117 -15.67 53.29 35.74
C LYS A 117 -14.27 53.89 35.45
N HIS A 118 -14.05 54.26 34.19
CA HIS A 118 -13.22 55.38 33.72
C HIS A 118 -11.68 55.24 33.65
N ASP A 119 -11.11 54.04 33.72
CA ASP A 119 -9.67 53.89 33.49
C ASP A 119 -9.33 53.57 32.00
N PRO A 120 -8.60 54.45 31.28
CA PRO A 120 -8.18 54.20 29.90
C PRO A 120 -7.20 53.02 29.75
N ASP A 121 -6.39 52.72 30.76
CA ASP A 121 -5.40 51.62 30.69
C ASP A 121 -6.12 50.26 30.70
N VAL A 122 -7.24 50.17 31.42
CA VAL A 122 -8.13 48.99 31.41
C VAL A 122 -8.76 48.77 30.05
N GLU A 123 -9.07 49.83 29.30
CA GLU A 123 -9.70 49.70 27.97
C GLU A 123 -8.72 49.17 26.91
N ASP A 124 -7.45 49.58 26.96
CA ASP A 124 -6.42 49.07 26.07
C ASP A 124 -6.06 47.60 26.41
N LEU A 125 -5.99 47.24 27.70
CA LEU A 125 -5.84 45.82 28.11
C LEU A 125 -7.01 44.97 27.62
N LEU A 126 -8.25 45.44 27.79
CA LEU A 126 -9.44 44.72 27.30
C LEU A 126 -9.43 44.53 25.78
N ARG A 127 -8.82 45.45 25.01
CA ARG A 127 -8.66 45.27 23.55
C ARG A 127 -7.63 44.19 23.23
N SER A 128 -6.48 44.17 23.91
CA SER A 128 -5.45 43.14 23.66
C SER A 128 -5.97 41.74 24.01
N LEU A 129 -6.62 41.60 25.18
CA LEU A 129 -7.21 40.34 25.64
C LEU A 129 -8.25 39.78 24.66
N LYS A 130 -9.08 40.66 24.10
CA LYS A 130 -10.06 40.26 23.07
C LYS A 130 -9.38 39.78 21.80
N GLN A 131 -8.37 40.51 21.32
CA GLN A 131 -7.66 40.13 20.10
C GLN A 131 -6.97 38.77 20.25
N GLU A 132 -6.31 38.53 21.38
CA GLU A 132 -5.66 37.26 21.68
C GLU A 132 -6.66 36.11 21.83
N HIS A 133 -7.80 36.32 22.49
CA HIS A 133 -8.83 35.29 22.58
C HIS A 133 -9.40 34.92 21.20
N VAL A 134 -9.56 35.90 20.30
CA VAL A 134 -9.94 35.62 18.91
C VAL A 134 -8.89 34.75 18.21
N GLN A 135 -7.61 35.03 18.39
CA GLN A 135 -6.52 34.21 17.83
C GLN A 135 -6.54 32.78 18.40
N ALA A 136 -6.67 32.64 19.72
CA ALA A 136 -6.78 31.36 20.41
C ALA A 136 -7.95 30.51 19.87
N ARG A 137 -9.11 31.13 19.65
CA ARG A 137 -10.28 30.48 19.06
C ARG A 137 -9.99 29.99 17.63
N ILE A 138 -9.38 30.83 16.78
CA ILE A 138 -9.02 30.46 15.40
C ILE A 138 -8.05 29.27 15.40
N MET A 139 -7.04 29.27 16.28
CA MET A 139 -6.08 28.17 16.39
C MET A 139 -6.76 26.86 16.79
N ARG A 140 -7.68 26.88 17.76
CA ARG A 140 -8.47 25.69 18.16
C ARG A 140 -9.34 25.17 17.03
N GLU A 141 -10.02 26.06 16.30
CA GLU A 141 -10.87 25.70 15.18
C GLU A 141 -10.05 25.05 14.05
N ASN A 142 -8.91 25.64 13.68
CA ASN A 142 -7.98 25.07 12.70
C ASN A 142 -7.46 23.69 13.13
N ARG A 143 -7.11 23.52 14.41
CA ARG A 143 -6.66 22.23 14.94
C ARG A 143 -7.75 21.17 14.86
N ASN A 144 -8.97 21.50 15.26
CA ASN A 144 -10.09 20.58 15.17
C ASN A 144 -10.34 20.19 13.70
N GLN A 145 -10.29 21.14 12.78
CA GLN A 145 -10.37 20.87 11.34
C GLN A 145 -9.24 19.94 10.86
N GLN A 146 -8.00 20.15 11.31
CA GLN A 146 -6.88 19.27 10.99
C GLN A 146 -7.06 17.86 11.54
N ARG A 147 -7.57 17.72 12.77
CA ARG A 147 -7.89 16.41 13.36
C ARG A 147 -8.94 15.67 12.55
N TYR A 148 -10.05 16.33 12.23
CA TYR A 148 -11.11 15.75 11.40
C TYR A 148 -10.58 15.36 10.00
N ALA A 149 -9.79 16.22 9.37
CA ALA A 149 -9.18 15.92 8.07
C ALA A 149 -8.22 14.72 8.14
N ASN A 150 -7.44 14.60 9.22
CA ASN A 150 -6.52 13.47 9.43
C ASN A 150 -7.29 12.17 9.70
N GLU A 151 -8.33 12.20 10.51
CA GLU A 151 -9.19 11.04 10.79
C GLU A 151 -9.90 10.57 9.51
N GLU A 152 -10.44 11.50 8.72
CA GLU A 152 -11.05 11.21 7.42
C GLU A 152 -10.02 10.65 6.42
N ALA A 153 -8.82 11.23 6.36
CA ALA A 153 -7.74 10.73 5.52
C ALA A 153 -7.31 9.30 5.90
N GLN A 154 -7.23 8.99 7.20
CA GLN A 154 -6.92 7.64 7.67
C GLN A 154 -8.03 6.65 7.31
N ALA A 155 -9.30 7.02 7.49
CA ALA A 155 -10.43 6.20 7.10
C ALA A 155 -10.44 5.93 5.58
N ASN A 156 -10.23 6.97 4.77
CA ASN A 156 -10.15 6.86 3.31
C ASN A 156 -8.97 5.98 2.86
N LEU A 157 -7.83 6.04 3.56
CA LEU A 157 -6.67 5.20 3.29
C LEU A 157 -6.95 3.72 3.59
N LEU A 158 -7.72 3.40 4.62
CA LEU A 158 -8.16 2.02 4.90
C LEU A 158 -9.08 1.50 3.80
N VAL A 159 -10.08 2.28 3.40
CA VAL A 159 -11.01 1.94 2.30
C VAL A 159 -10.23 1.74 0.99
N ALA A 160 -9.28 2.62 0.68
CA ALA A 160 -8.44 2.50 -0.51
C ALA A 160 -7.58 1.24 -0.51
N LYS A 161 -7.00 0.88 0.65
CA LYS A 161 -6.21 -0.37 0.80
C LYS A 161 -7.07 -1.62 0.61
N GLU A 162 -8.30 -1.61 1.13
CA GLU A 162 -9.24 -2.73 0.95
C GLU A 162 -9.69 -2.85 -0.52
N ALA A 163 -10.06 -1.74 -1.15
CA ALA A 163 -10.42 -1.70 -2.56
C ALA A 163 -9.27 -2.19 -3.46
N ALA A 164 -8.02 -1.78 -3.17
CA ALA A 164 -6.84 -2.24 -3.89
C ALA A 164 -6.62 -3.76 -3.74
N ARG A 165 -6.83 -4.32 -2.54
CA ARG A 165 -6.74 -5.77 -2.31
C ARG A 165 -7.80 -6.55 -3.07
N GLU A 166 -9.05 -6.09 -3.07
CA GLU A 166 -10.12 -6.77 -3.80
C GLU A 166 -9.95 -6.65 -5.32
N ALA A 167 -9.45 -5.50 -5.81
CA ALA A 167 -9.08 -5.33 -7.21
C ALA A 167 -7.94 -6.27 -7.62
N GLN A 168 -6.90 -6.43 -6.78
CA GLN A 168 -5.80 -7.37 -7.03
C GLN A 168 -6.30 -8.82 -7.08
N LYS A 169 -7.18 -9.21 -6.16
CA LYS A 169 -7.79 -10.55 -6.13
C LYS A 169 -8.64 -10.79 -7.38
N SER A 170 -9.46 -9.82 -7.78
CA SER A 170 -10.30 -9.89 -8.99
C SER A 170 -9.46 -9.99 -10.26
N ALA A 171 -8.38 -9.21 -10.35
CA ALA A 171 -7.42 -9.30 -11.45
C ALA A 171 -6.73 -10.67 -11.49
N GLY A 172 -6.36 -11.23 -10.33
CA GLY A 172 -5.80 -12.57 -10.22
C GLY A 172 -6.75 -13.67 -10.71
N ILE A 173 -8.03 -13.61 -10.31
CA ILE A 173 -9.07 -14.56 -10.76
C ILE A 173 -9.28 -14.45 -12.28
N THR A 174 -9.45 -13.22 -12.79
CA THR A 174 -9.68 -12.97 -14.21
C THR A 174 -8.48 -13.38 -15.06
N GLY A 175 -7.27 -13.04 -14.62
CA GLY A 175 -6.02 -13.44 -15.27
C GLY A 175 -5.88 -14.96 -15.34
N SER A 176 -6.10 -15.66 -14.23
CA SER A 176 -6.06 -17.13 -14.19
C SER A 176 -7.08 -17.77 -15.15
N ALA A 177 -8.32 -17.25 -15.17
CA ALA A 177 -9.35 -17.73 -16.09
C ALA A 177 -8.94 -17.54 -17.56
N LYS A 178 -8.38 -16.38 -17.91
CA LYS A 178 -7.92 -16.08 -19.27
C LYS A 178 -6.73 -16.91 -19.70
N PHE A 179 -5.75 -17.13 -18.81
CA PHE A 179 -4.62 -18.03 -19.10
C PHE A 179 -5.10 -19.47 -19.31
N SER A 180 -6.01 -19.95 -18.46
CA SER A 180 -6.57 -21.28 -18.65
C SER A 180 -7.34 -21.40 -19.96
N GLU A 181 -8.17 -20.42 -20.33
CA GLU A 181 -8.89 -20.40 -21.60
C GLU A 181 -7.91 -20.44 -22.79
N TYR A 182 -6.86 -19.61 -22.74
CA TYR A 182 -5.81 -19.57 -23.75
C TYR A 182 -5.12 -20.94 -23.91
N PHE A 183 -4.66 -21.55 -22.82
CA PHE A 183 -3.99 -22.85 -22.87
C PHE A 183 -4.91 -23.98 -23.34
N GLY A 184 -6.19 -23.94 -22.98
CA GLY A 184 -7.19 -24.89 -23.47
C GLY A 184 -7.38 -24.78 -24.99
N ASN A 185 -7.58 -23.56 -25.49
CA ASN A 185 -7.70 -23.29 -26.93
C ASN A 185 -6.44 -23.67 -27.71
N TYR A 186 -5.26 -23.37 -27.15
CA TYR A 186 -3.98 -23.76 -27.72
C TYR A 186 -3.85 -25.29 -27.78
N ALA A 187 -4.16 -25.99 -26.68
CA ALA A 187 -4.17 -27.45 -26.64
C ALA A 187 -5.09 -28.07 -27.71
N ASP A 188 -6.30 -27.55 -27.86
CA ASP A 188 -7.27 -28.03 -28.85
C ASP A 188 -6.83 -27.76 -30.29
N SER A 189 -6.17 -26.62 -30.54
CA SER A 189 -5.59 -26.30 -31.85
C SER A 189 -4.45 -27.27 -32.21
N GLU A 190 -3.53 -27.51 -31.28
CA GLU A 190 -2.39 -28.41 -31.48
C GLU A 190 -2.83 -29.86 -31.67
N LEU A 191 -3.82 -30.35 -30.90
CA LEU A 191 -4.36 -31.69 -31.06
C LEU A 191 -5.10 -31.88 -32.39
N ARG A 192 -5.84 -30.86 -32.86
CA ARG A 192 -6.46 -30.88 -34.19
C ARG A 192 -5.40 -30.94 -35.29
N THR A 193 -4.34 -30.15 -35.16
CA THR A 193 -3.21 -30.15 -36.11
C THR A 193 -2.49 -31.50 -36.12
N ALA A 194 -2.27 -32.12 -34.95
CA ALA A 194 -1.72 -33.47 -34.86
C ALA A 194 -2.57 -34.51 -35.61
N ASN A 195 -3.90 -34.43 -35.48
CA ASN A 195 -4.83 -35.29 -36.20
C ASN A 195 -4.79 -35.03 -37.71
N TYR A 196 -4.67 -33.79 -38.14
CA TYR A 196 -4.48 -33.44 -39.55
C TYR A 196 -3.22 -34.08 -40.13
N PHE A 197 -2.07 -33.97 -39.46
CA PHE A 197 -0.83 -34.61 -39.90
C PHE A 197 -0.93 -36.14 -39.94
N ARG A 198 -1.66 -36.74 -39.00
CA ARG A 198 -1.94 -38.18 -39.01
C ARG A 198 -2.77 -38.58 -40.24
N LEU A 199 -3.82 -37.84 -40.56
CA LEU A 199 -4.63 -38.07 -41.76
C LEU A 199 -3.83 -37.83 -43.04
N ALA A 200 -3.01 -36.79 -43.09
CA ALA A 200 -2.10 -36.52 -44.21
C ALA A 200 -1.10 -37.67 -44.41
N THR A 201 -0.54 -38.23 -43.33
CA THR A 201 0.34 -39.40 -43.39
C THR A 201 -0.38 -40.60 -44.03
N ILE A 202 -1.61 -40.89 -43.60
CA ILE A 202 -2.42 -41.96 -44.15
C ILE A 202 -2.72 -41.71 -45.64
N ALA A 203 -3.07 -40.48 -46.01
CA ALA A 203 -3.36 -40.10 -47.39
C ALA A 203 -2.13 -40.27 -48.30
N VAL A 204 -0.94 -39.88 -47.83
CA VAL A 204 0.34 -40.07 -48.55
C VAL A 204 0.61 -41.56 -48.77
N ILE A 205 0.41 -42.41 -47.76
CA ILE A 205 0.61 -43.86 -47.88
C ILE A 205 -0.37 -44.46 -48.90
N ILE A 206 -1.66 -44.11 -48.83
CA ILE A 206 -2.68 -44.59 -49.77
C ILE A 206 -2.36 -44.11 -51.19
N GLY A 207 -1.99 -42.84 -51.35
CA GLY A 207 -1.59 -42.26 -52.63
C GLY A 207 -0.38 -42.95 -53.24
N ALA A 208 0.65 -43.22 -52.45
CA ALA A 208 1.82 -43.97 -52.86
C ALA A 208 1.48 -45.39 -53.34
N ILE A 209 0.65 -46.11 -52.58
CA ILE A 209 0.17 -47.44 -52.95
C ILE A 209 -0.58 -47.36 -54.29
N THR A 210 -1.46 -46.37 -54.45
CA THR A 210 -2.28 -46.19 -55.67
C THR A 210 -1.40 -45.90 -56.89
N ILE A 211 -0.41 -45.02 -56.77
CA ILE A 211 0.54 -44.72 -57.84
C ILE A 211 1.37 -45.97 -58.19
N ALA A 212 1.82 -46.72 -57.19
CA ALA A 212 2.60 -47.94 -57.40
C ALA A 212 1.81 -49.00 -58.20
N PHE A 213 0.49 -49.11 -57.98
CA PHE A 213 -0.37 -50.04 -58.70
C PHE A 213 -0.82 -49.55 -60.09
N THR A 214 -1.04 -48.24 -60.27
CA THR A 214 -1.62 -47.69 -61.52
C THR A 214 -0.58 -47.25 -62.55
N ARG A 215 0.64 -46.93 -62.12
CA ARG A 215 1.71 -46.39 -62.98
C ARG A 215 2.93 -47.31 -63.02
N ALA A 216 2.75 -48.61 -62.82
CA ALA A 216 3.84 -49.57 -62.97
C ALA A 216 4.36 -49.48 -64.43
N PRO A 217 5.66 -49.17 -64.65
CA PRO A 217 6.19 -49.05 -66.00
C PRO A 217 6.12 -50.39 -66.72
N GLU A 218 5.66 -50.39 -67.97
CA GLU A 218 5.63 -51.57 -68.86
C GLU A 218 7.02 -51.96 -69.38
N SER A 219 8.10 -51.31 -68.90
CA SER A 219 9.46 -51.58 -69.38
C SER A 219 9.89 -53.02 -69.06
N THR A 220 10.42 -53.71 -70.07
CA THR A 220 10.99 -55.07 -69.93
C THR A 220 12.30 -55.11 -69.16
N ASP A 221 12.93 -53.96 -68.90
CA ASP A 221 14.15 -53.90 -68.10
C ASP A 221 13.84 -53.94 -66.60
N SER A 222 14.22 -55.05 -65.98
CA SER A 222 13.95 -55.34 -64.56
C SER A 222 14.66 -54.38 -63.60
N LEU A 223 15.83 -53.85 -63.98
CA LEU A 223 16.67 -53.05 -63.07
C LEU A 223 16.14 -51.63 -62.92
N THR A 224 15.74 -50.99 -64.02
CA THR A 224 15.11 -49.66 -64.01
C THR A 224 13.79 -49.67 -63.25
N THR A 225 12.98 -50.72 -63.43
CA THR A 225 11.73 -50.92 -62.67
C THR A 225 11.97 -51.05 -61.17
N LEU A 226 13.00 -51.81 -60.76
CA LEU A 226 13.36 -51.98 -59.36
C LEU A 226 13.85 -50.66 -58.73
N ALA A 227 14.74 -49.94 -59.41
CA ALA A 227 15.28 -48.67 -58.95
C ALA A 227 14.17 -47.62 -58.74
N TYR A 228 13.22 -47.52 -59.67
CA TYR A 228 12.06 -46.64 -59.55
C TYR A 228 11.20 -46.97 -58.32
N ARG A 229 10.88 -48.26 -58.10
CA ARG A 229 10.10 -48.68 -56.92
C ARG A 229 10.80 -48.37 -55.61
N LEU A 230 12.12 -48.59 -55.55
CA LEU A 230 12.93 -48.26 -54.38
C LEU A 230 12.97 -46.74 -54.11
N ALA A 231 13.11 -45.93 -55.15
CA ALA A 231 13.10 -44.47 -55.02
C ALA A 231 11.74 -43.95 -54.51
N VAL A 232 10.63 -44.46 -55.07
CA VAL A 232 9.27 -44.12 -54.59
C VAL A 232 9.07 -44.56 -53.15
N LEU A 233 9.45 -45.80 -52.81
CA LEU A 233 9.33 -46.32 -51.44
C LEU A 233 10.14 -45.47 -50.45
N ALA A 234 11.38 -45.11 -50.81
CA ALA A 234 12.24 -44.25 -49.98
C ALA A 234 11.64 -42.86 -49.78
N GLY A 235 11.11 -42.23 -50.84
CA GLY A 235 10.46 -40.92 -50.75
C GLY A 235 9.22 -40.94 -49.85
N VAL A 236 8.38 -41.97 -50.00
CA VAL A 236 7.16 -42.15 -49.19
C VAL A 236 7.51 -42.45 -47.73
N ALA A 237 8.53 -43.28 -47.49
CA ALA A 237 9.01 -43.57 -46.14
C ALA A 237 9.57 -42.31 -45.46
N ALA A 238 10.34 -41.48 -46.18
CA ALA A 238 10.87 -40.23 -45.67
C ALA A 238 9.74 -39.25 -45.34
N LEU A 239 8.78 -39.06 -46.24
CA LEU A 239 7.64 -38.16 -46.04
C LEU A 239 6.73 -38.65 -44.90
N GLY A 240 6.43 -39.94 -44.84
CA GLY A 240 5.64 -40.54 -43.77
C GLY A 240 6.31 -40.40 -42.40
N THR A 241 7.64 -40.57 -42.35
CA THR A 241 8.42 -40.36 -41.13
C THR A 241 8.37 -38.90 -40.68
N TYR A 242 8.51 -37.96 -41.62
CA TYR A 242 8.41 -36.52 -41.32
C TYR A 242 7.02 -36.14 -40.78
N LEU A 243 5.96 -36.52 -41.47
CA LEU A 243 4.58 -36.22 -41.05
C LEU A 243 4.24 -36.90 -39.72
N GLY A 244 4.72 -38.13 -39.51
CA GLY A 244 4.60 -38.84 -38.24
C GLY A 244 5.32 -38.13 -37.09
N ARG A 245 6.53 -37.60 -37.32
CA ARG A 245 7.25 -36.77 -36.36
C ARG A 245 6.49 -35.48 -36.03
N GLN A 246 5.93 -34.81 -37.04
CA GLN A 246 5.12 -33.60 -36.85
C GLN A 246 3.84 -33.87 -36.07
N ALA A 247 3.11 -34.94 -36.38
CA ALA A 247 1.95 -35.36 -35.60
C ALA A 247 2.30 -35.63 -34.13
N GLY A 248 3.44 -36.29 -33.89
CA GLY A 248 3.96 -36.53 -32.54
C GLY A 248 4.31 -35.24 -31.81
N HIS A 249 4.94 -34.28 -32.49
CA HIS A 249 5.31 -32.96 -31.95
C HIS A 249 4.07 -32.18 -31.48
N HIS A 250 3.10 -31.96 -32.37
CA HIS A 250 1.86 -31.26 -32.06
C HIS A 250 1.07 -31.94 -30.93
N ARG A 251 1.06 -33.28 -30.88
CA ARG A 251 0.40 -34.00 -29.77
C ARG A 251 1.05 -33.74 -28.41
N ARG A 252 2.39 -33.67 -28.37
CA ARG A 252 3.12 -33.37 -27.12
C ARG A 252 2.91 -31.92 -26.68
N LEU A 253 2.91 -30.97 -27.62
CA LEU A 253 2.55 -29.57 -27.35
C LEU A 253 1.14 -29.45 -26.79
N GLY A 254 0.16 -30.11 -27.43
CA GLY A 254 -1.21 -30.13 -26.94
C GLY A 254 -1.36 -30.72 -25.55
N ALA A 255 -0.68 -31.82 -25.26
CA ALA A 255 -0.68 -32.44 -23.93
C ALA A 255 -0.03 -31.53 -22.87
N TRP A 256 1.08 -30.87 -23.21
CA TRP A 256 1.73 -29.90 -22.34
C TRP A 256 0.82 -28.71 -22.02
N ALA A 257 0.20 -28.12 -23.05
CA ALA A 257 -0.73 -27.00 -22.90
C ALA A 257 -1.95 -27.38 -22.06
N ARG A 258 -2.52 -28.57 -22.27
CA ARG A 258 -3.61 -29.10 -21.43
C ARG A 258 -3.17 -29.25 -19.97
N GLY A 259 -1.94 -29.67 -19.74
CA GLY A 259 -1.35 -29.74 -18.40
C GLY A 259 -1.27 -28.36 -17.72
N LEU A 260 -0.89 -27.32 -18.46
CA LEU A 260 -0.86 -25.94 -17.97
C LEU A 260 -2.26 -25.38 -17.72
N GLU A 261 -3.23 -25.71 -18.57
CA GLU A 261 -4.64 -25.36 -18.35
C GLU A 261 -5.13 -25.87 -16.99
N VAL A 262 -4.94 -27.18 -16.73
CA VAL A 262 -5.36 -27.81 -15.48
C VAL A 262 -4.62 -27.22 -14.29
N GLN A 263 -3.31 -27.03 -14.39
CA GLN A 263 -2.51 -26.42 -13.32
C GLN A 263 -2.97 -24.99 -13.02
N THR A 264 -3.25 -24.18 -14.03
CA THR A 264 -3.71 -22.79 -13.84
C THR A 264 -5.09 -22.74 -13.18
N LYS A 265 -6.00 -23.64 -13.57
CA LYS A 265 -7.34 -23.79 -12.94
C LYS A 265 -7.26 -24.23 -11.49
N SER A 266 -6.36 -25.16 -11.15
CA SER A 266 -6.25 -25.71 -9.80
C SER A 266 -5.38 -24.87 -8.86
N PHE A 267 -4.52 -24.00 -9.40
CA PHE A 267 -3.55 -23.24 -8.63
C PHE A 267 -4.18 -22.39 -7.50
N PRO A 268 -5.28 -21.65 -7.69
CA PRO A 268 -5.90 -20.89 -6.59
C PRO A 268 -6.34 -21.78 -5.41
N ALA A 269 -6.88 -22.98 -5.71
CA ALA A 269 -7.29 -23.93 -4.69
C ALA A 269 -6.07 -24.49 -3.91
N PHE A 270 -4.95 -24.71 -4.60
CA PHE A 270 -3.69 -25.14 -3.97
C PHE A 270 -3.05 -24.05 -3.10
N MET A 271 -3.22 -22.77 -3.47
CA MET A 271 -2.67 -21.65 -2.72
C MET A 271 -3.51 -21.24 -1.49
N SER A 272 -4.80 -21.57 -1.48
CA SER A 272 -5.72 -21.24 -0.38
C SER A 272 -5.21 -21.58 1.04
N PRO A 273 -4.63 -22.76 1.30
CA PRO A 273 -4.12 -23.09 2.64
C PRO A 273 -2.76 -22.45 3.01
N VAL A 274 -2.07 -21.77 2.08
CA VAL A 274 -0.73 -21.20 2.34
C VAL A 274 -0.87 -19.81 2.94
N THR A 275 -0.68 -19.71 4.26
CA THR A 275 -0.79 -18.44 5.00
C THR A 275 0.50 -17.62 5.06
N ASP A 276 1.66 -18.27 4.94
CA ASP A 276 2.96 -17.59 4.94
C ASP A 276 3.23 -16.88 3.60
N ASP A 277 3.37 -15.56 3.65
CA ASP A 277 3.56 -14.71 2.48
C ASP A 277 4.90 -15.02 1.76
N ALA A 278 5.95 -15.36 2.49
CA ALA A 278 7.26 -15.67 1.88
C ALA A 278 7.20 -16.97 1.05
N THR A 279 6.62 -18.02 1.63
CA THR A 279 6.35 -19.28 0.93
C THR A 279 5.41 -19.07 -0.25
N ARG A 280 4.34 -18.27 -0.05
CA ARG A 280 3.38 -17.95 -1.11
C ARG A 280 4.07 -17.31 -2.32
N ASN A 281 4.91 -16.31 -2.11
CA ASN A 281 5.66 -15.63 -3.17
C ASN A 281 6.61 -16.58 -3.91
N THR A 282 7.29 -17.48 -3.19
CA THR A 282 8.19 -18.48 -3.78
C THR A 282 7.43 -19.46 -4.69
N ILE A 283 6.23 -19.88 -4.26
CA ILE A 283 5.38 -20.76 -5.07
C ILE A 283 4.88 -20.02 -6.33
N TYR A 284 4.44 -18.77 -6.19
CA TYR A 284 4.05 -17.94 -7.33
C TYR A 284 5.20 -17.78 -8.32
N GLU A 285 6.41 -17.48 -7.85
CA GLU A 285 7.58 -17.34 -8.72
C GLU A 285 7.88 -18.63 -9.49
N THR A 286 7.89 -19.77 -8.79
CA THR A 286 8.14 -21.08 -9.40
C THR A 286 7.07 -21.43 -10.43
N PHE A 287 5.80 -21.17 -10.10
CA PHE A 287 4.68 -21.38 -11.00
C PHE A 287 4.78 -20.48 -12.24
N SER A 288 5.05 -19.19 -12.05
CA SER A 288 5.25 -18.23 -13.15
C SER A 288 6.41 -18.64 -14.05
N ARG A 289 7.55 -19.05 -13.49
CA ARG A 289 8.68 -19.59 -14.27
C ARG A 289 8.27 -20.78 -15.13
N ARG A 290 7.45 -21.69 -14.60
CA ARG A 290 6.95 -22.86 -15.34
C ARG A 290 5.96 -22.47 -16.44
N VAL A 291 5.01 -21.60 -16.15
CA VAL A 291 4.00 -21.13 -17.11
C VAL A 291 4.64 -20.34 -18.26
N LEU A 292 5.66 -19.53 -17.96
CA LEU A 292 6.38 -18.72 -18.93
C LEU A 292 7.54 -19.46 -19.61
N SER A 293 7.87 -20.68 -19.17
CA SER A 293 8.90 -21.48 -19.81
C SER A 293 8.45 -21.98 -21.19
N ALA A 294 9.40 -22.05 -22.12
CA ALA A 294 9.14 -22.62 -23.43
C ALA A 294 8.70 -24.10 -23.30
N PRO A 295 7.86 -24.61 -24.22
CA PRO A 295 7.52 -26.02 -24.25
C PRO A 295 8.79 -26.89 -24.27
N PRO A 296 8.80 -28.05 -23.60
CA PRO A 296 10.00 -28.88 -23.43
C PRO A 296 10.65 -29.34 -24.75
N GLU A 297 9.91 -29.27 -25.85
CA GLU A 297 10.37 -29.61 -27.21
C GLU A 297 11.24 -28.49 -27.82
N ALA A 298 10.90 -27.21 -27.56
CA ALA A 298 11.64 -26.06 -28.08
C ALA A 298 13.07 -25.99 -27.51
N ALA A 299 13.25 -26.49 -26.28
CA ALA A 299 14.57 -26.61 -25.66
C ALA A 299 15.46 -27.68 -26.33
N LYS A 300 14.88 -28.70 -26.96
CA LYS A 300 15.63 -29.80 -27.60
C LYS A 300 15.94 -29.55 -29.08
N SER A 301 15.08 -28.84 -29.79
CA SER A 301 15.31 -28.50 -31.21
C SER A 301 16.52 -27.57 -31.39
N ALA A 302 16.79 -26.67 -30.44
CA ALA A 302 17.97 -25.81 -30.47
C ALA A 302 19.33 -26.57 -30.43
N GLN A 303 19.33 -27.86 -30.10
CA GLN A 303 20.55 -28.65 -29.94
C GLN A 303 20.65 -29.85 -30.92
N THR A 304 19.62 -30.13 -31.74
CA THR A 304 19.51 -31.42 -32.47
C THR A 304 19.32 -31.28 -33.99
N ASP A 305 19.57 -30.11 -34.59
CA ASP A 305 19.29 -29.88 -36.02
C ASP A 305 20.38 -30.35 -37.00
N ALA A 306 21.44 -31.03 -36.54
CA ALA A 306 22.28 -31.85 -37.41
C ALA A 306 21.82 -33.31 -37.28
N ASN A 307 21.03 -33.81 -38.24
CA ASN A 307 20.68 -35.23 -38.30
C ASN A 307 21.76 -35.98 -39.12
N PRO A 308 22.78 -36.59 -38.49
CA PRO A 308 23.91 -37.24 -39.17
C PRO A 308 23.50 -38.42 -40.05
N MET A 309 22.28 -38.94 -39.87
CA MET A 309 21.77 -40.05 -40.65
C MET A 309 21.37 -39.63 -42.08
N LEU A 310 20.89 -38.39 -42.28
CA LEU A 310 20.60 -37.88 -43.62
C LEU A 310 21.89 -37.52 -44.36
N GLU A 311 22.87 -36.93 -43.66
CA GLU A 311 24.18 -36.65 -44.23
C GLU A 311 24.90 -37.94 -44.66
N SER A 312 24.84 -39.01 -43.87
CA SER A 312 25.46 -40.29 -44.23
C SER A 312 24.77 -40.99 -45.41
N VAL A 313 23.45 -40.90 -45.54
CA VAL A 313 22.72 -41.45 -46.70
C VAL A 313 22.98 -40.64 -47.97
N VAL A 314 23.01 -39.30 -47.88
CA VAL A 314 23.37 -38.43 -49.02
C VAL A 314 24.83 -38.66 -49.43
N ALA A 315 25.75 -38.73 -48.48
CA ALA A 315 27.16 -39.02 -48.75
C ALA A 315 27.36 -40.41 -49.39
N ALA A 316 26.60 -41.42 -48.97
CA ALA A 316 26.64 -42.75 -49.56
C ALA A 316 26.07 -42.80 -50.99
N LEU A 317 25.05 -42.00 -51.29
CA LEU A 317 24.49 -41.87 -52.64
C LEU A 317 25.45 -41.13 -53.59
N VAL A 318 26.09 -40.06 -53.12
CA VAL A 318 27.09 -39.30 -53.90
C VAL A 318 28.30 -40.18 -54.21
N LYS A 319 28.82 -40.93 -53.23
CA LYS A 319 29.99 -41.82 -53.42
C LYS A 319 29.73 -43.01 -54.34
N ARG A 320 28.48 -43.32 -54.67
CA ARG A 320 28.10 -44.43 -55.58
C ARG A 320 27.83 -43.95 -57.01
N GLY A 321 27.81 -42.64 -57.24
CA GLY A 321 27.65 -42.02 -58.56
C GLY A 321 28.96 -41.64 -59.25
N GLU A 322 30.09 -41.76 -58.57
CA GLU A 322 31.46 -41.70 -59.11
C GLU A 322 31.99 -43.11 -59.42
#